data_AF-A0A557SWX8-F1
#
_entry.id   AF-A0A557SWX8-F1
#
_cell.length_a   1.000
_cell.length_b   1.000
_cell.length_c   1.000
_cell.angle_alpha   90.00
_cell.angle_beta   90.00
_cell.angle_gamma   90.00
#
_symmetry.space_group_name_H-M   'P 1'
#
loop_
_entity.id
_entity.type
_entity.pdbx_description
1 polymer ?
#
loop_
_entity_poly.entity_id
_entity_poly.type
_entity_poly.pdbx_seq_one_letter_code
_entity_poly.pdbx_strand_id
1 'polypeptide(L)'
;MAIYIDLENMDVNARSILLRDMELEFFPNDNNLTHYYNIIYPENTDKVNFINNSSFDPATAKGVKLNENLDHLNKIKHKIRDILIKNSIDEYVVTRDRNATDTILVMQRTRGESMRIFHCRHCAMEFDDEIQLSNHLRMHFFI
;
A
#
# COMPACT_ATOMS: atom_id res chain seq x y z
N MET A 1 -9.81 -3.31 15.26
CA MET A 1 -10.20 -3.08 13.85
C MET A 1 -8.96 -3.37 13.02
N ALA A 2 -9.12 -3.74 11.76
CA ALA A 2 -7.98 -4.04 10.90
C ALA A 2 -8.07 -3.22 9.62
N ILE A 3 -6.92 -2.81 9.10
CA ILE A 3 -6.79 -2.14 7.81
C ILE A 3 -6.28 -3.18 6.82
N TYR A 4 -6.97 -3.30 5.68
CA TYR A 4 -6.55 -4.18 4.60
C TYR A 4 -5.81 -3.36 3.53
N ILE A 5 -4.72 -3.91 3.03
CA ILE A 5 -3.92 -3.33 1.94
C ILE A 5 -3.99 -4.31 0.79
N ASP A 6 -4.69 -3.93 -0.27
CA ASP A 6 -4.86 -4.71 -1.49
C ASP A 6 -3.64 -4.53 -2.40
N LEU A 7 -3.01 -5.65 -2.76
CA LEU A 7 -1.82 -5.71 -3.60
C LEU A 7 -2.05 -6.56 -4.88
N GLU A 8 -3.29 -6.98 -5.14
CA GLU A 8 -3.61 -7.91 -6.24
C GLU A 8 -3.23 -7.35 -7.61
N ASN A 9 -3.29 -6.03 -7.74
CA ASN A 9 -3.05 -5.32 -8.98
C ASN A 9 -1.57 -4.97 -9.22
N MET A 10 -0.66 -5.40 -8.33
CA MET A 10 0.78 -5.23 -8.49
C MET A 10 1.43 -6.42 -9.19
N ASP A 11 2.49 -6.19 -9.96
CA ASP A 11 3.36 -7.26 -10.45
C ASP A 11 4.17 -7.89 -9.31
N VAL A 12 4.70 -9.08 -9.57
CA VAL A 12 5.40 -9.88 -8.56
C VAL A 12 6.63 -9.16 -8.01
N ASN A 13 7.39 -8.44 -8.85
CA ASN A 13 8.63 -7.80 -8.42
C ASN A 13 8.33 -6.59 -7.52
N ALA A 14 7.47 -5.68 -7.96
CA ALA A 14 7.08 -4.51 -7.16
C ALA A 14 6.40 -4.93 -5.85
N ARG A 15 5.56 -5.97 -5.88
CA ARG A 15 4.92 -6.54 -4.69
C ARG A 15 5.95 -7.11 -3.71
N SER A 16 6.94 -7.85 -4.21
CA SER A 16 8.02 -8.41 -3.38
C SER A 16 8.79 -7.33 -2.63
N ILE A 17 9.18 -6.26 -3.35
CA ILE A 17 9.92 -5.13 -2.78
C ILE A 17 9.08 -4.41 -1.73
N LEU A 18 7.83 -4.11 -2.06
CA LEU A 18 6.90 -3.42 -1.15
C LEU A 18 6.70 -4.23 0.13
N LEU A 19 6.39 -5.53 0.03
CA LEU A 19 6.17 -6.39 1.20
C LEU A 19 7.40 -6.43 2.12
N ARG A 20 8.61 -6.54 1.54
CA ARG A 20 9.87 -6.54 2.27
C ARG A 20 10.09 -5.23 3.03
N ASP A 21 9.96 -4.09 2.35
CA ASP A 21 10.16 -2.79 3.01
C ASP A 21 9.06 -2.47 4.02
N MET A 22 7.83 -2.92 3.77
CA MET A 22 6.74 -2.81 4.74
C MET A 22 7.06 -3.58 6.02
N GLU A 23 7.56 -4.81 5.92
CA GLU A 23 7.98 -5.57 7.10
C GLU A 23 9.00 -4.78 7.93
N LEU A 24 10.00 -4.17 7.30
CA LEU A 24 11.00 -3.34 7.99
C LEU A 24 10.40 -2.05 8.59
N GLU A 25 9.53 -1.36 7.86
CA GLU A 25 8.94 -0.07 8.26
C GLU A 25 7.85 -0.20 9.34
N PHE A 26 7.17 -1.34 9.39
CA PHE A 26 6.12 -1.63 10.37
C PHE A 26 6.63 -2.42 11.58
N PHE A 27 7.82 -3.03 11.51
CA PHE A 27 8.48 -3.70 12.64
C PHE A 27 9.88 -3.13 12.96
N PRO A 28 10.01 -1.84 13.31
CA PRO A 28 11.35 -1.26 13.43
C PRO A 28 12.18 -1.79 14.63
N ASN A 29 11.61 -2.38 15.70
CA ASN A 29 12.41 -3.02 16.78
C ASN A 29 11.64 -3.68 17.95
N ASP A 30 10.38 -4.09 17.84
CA ASP A 30 9.57 -4.42 19.03
C ASP A 30 9.40 -5.92 19.35
N ASN A 31 9.58 -6.22 20.63
CA ASN A 31 9.52 -7.53 21.26
C ASN A 31 8.07 -8.05 21.29
N ASN A 32 7.72 -8.99 20.40
CA ASN A 32 6.59 -9.91 20.60
C ASN A 32 5.16 -9.39 20.30
N LEU A 33 4.96 -8.48 19.32
CA LEU A 33 3.63 -8.22 18.72
C LEU A 33 3.44 -9.04 17.43
N THR A 34 3.40 -10.36 17.56
CA THR A 34 3.37 -11.32 16.43
C THR A 34 2.09 -11.32 15.58
N HIS A 35 1.16 -10.38 15.78
CA HIS A 35 -0.15 -10.36 15.10
C HIS A 35 -0.49 -9.03 14.41
N TYR A 36 0.43 -8.06 14.42
CA TYR A 36 0.18 -6.73 13.87
C TYR A 36 0.09 -6.71 12.34
N TYR A 37 0.90 -7.52 11.67
CA TYR A 37 1.02 -7.56 10.20
C TYR A 37 0.83 -9.00 9.73
N ASN A 38 -0.14 -9.22 8.86
CA ASN A 38 -0.42 -10.55 8.32
C ASN A 38 -0.52 -10.48 6.80
N ILE A 39 0.29 -11.25 6.10
CA ILE A 39 0.19 -11.40 4.64
C ILE A 39 -0.97 -12.35 4.33
N ILE A 40 -1.86 -11.94 3.43
CA ILE A 40 -3.03 -12.70 3.03
C ILE A 40 -2.75 -13.37 1.68
N TYR A 41 -3.00 -14.68 1.61
CA TYR A 41 -2.86 -15.51 0.41
C TYR A 41 -4.24 -15.99 -0.07
N PRO A 42 -4.44 -16.24 -1.38
CA PRO A 42 -5.73 -16.58 -1.97
C PRO A 42 -6.34 -17.89 -1.45
N GLU A 43 -5.53 -18.81 -0.92
CA GLU A 43 -6.00 -20.12 -0.43
C GLU A 43 -6.34 -20.14 1.07
N ASN A 44 -6.28 -18.98 1.76
CA ASN A 44 -6.32 -18.91 3.23
C ASN A 44 -7.52 -18.11 3.78
N THR A 45 -8.68 -18.17 3.12
CA THR A 45 -9.87 -17.42 3.53
C THR A 45 -10.62 -17.99 4.75
N ASP A 46 -10.29 -19.20 5.25
CA ASP A 46 -11.11 -19.85 6.29
C ASP A 46 -10.37 -20.51 7.46
N LYS A 47 -9.07 -20.32 7.63
CA LYS A 47 -8.37 -20.85 8.82
C LYS A 47 -7.44 -19.84 9.45
N VAL A 48 -7.95 -19.19 10.50
CA VAL A 48 -7.13 -18.61 11.57
C VAL A 48 -6.37 -19.77 12.22
N ASN A 49 -5.25 -20.17 11.63
CA ASN A 49 -4.29 -21.07 12.24
C ASN A 49 -2.90 -20.52 12.00
N PHE A 50 -2.22 -20.26 13.12
CA PHE A 50 -0.81 -19.93 13.24
C PHE A 50 0.02 -20.89 12.39
N ILE A 51 0.68 -20.38 11.36
CA ILE A 51 1.77 -21.09 10.71
C ILE A 51 2.98 -20.17 10.73
N ASN A 52 3.79 -20.33 11.78
CA ASN A 52 5.21 -20.02 11.71
C ASN A 52 5.81 -20.95 10.64
N ASN A 53 6.49 -20.39 9.63
CA ASN A 53 7.16 -21.05 8.50
C ASN A 53 6.31 -21.48 7.29
N SER A 54 5.39 -20.65 6.80
CA SER A 54 5.05 -20.71 5.37
C SER A 54 6.11 -19.94 4.57
N SER A 55 6.69 -20.59 3.56
CA SER A 55 7.63 -19.99 2.61
C SER A 55 7.03 -18.69 2.08
N PHE A 56 7.68 -17.55 2.36
CA PHE A 56 7.30 -16.24 1.83
C PHE A 56 7.30 -16.33 0.29
N ASP A 57 6.11 -16.37 -0.30
CA ASP A 57 5.94 -16.34 -1.75
C ASP A 57 5.22 -15.07 -2.16
N PRO A 58 5.95 -14.03 -2.57
CA PRO A 58 5.34 -12.75 -2.92
C PRO A 58 4.47 -12.84 -4.17
N ALA A 59 4.65 -13.86 -5.03
CA ALA A 59 3.83 -14.04 -6.22
C ALA A 59 2.36 -14.35 -5.89
N THR A 60 2.13 -15.07 -4.80
CA THR A 60 0.79 -15.49 -4.37
C THR A 60 0.15 -14.56 -3.33
N ALA A 61 0.87 -13.56 -2.80
CA ALA A 61 0.30 -12.64 -1.82
C ALA A 61 -0.80 -11.75 -2.43
N LYS A 62 -2.01 -11.80 -1.85
CA LYS A 62 -3.18 -10.98 -2.22
C LYS A 62 -3.08 -9.57 -1.62
N GLY A 63 -2.58 -9.48 -0.40
CA GLY A 63 -2.51 -8.24 0.34
C GLY A 63 -1.97 -8.39 1.75
N VAL A 64 -2.09 -7.34 2.54
CA VAL A 64 -1.63 -7.29 3.93
C VAL A 64 -2.77 -6.83 4.83
N LYS A 65 -2.95 -7.50 5.97
CA LYS A 65 -3.87 -7.08 7.02
C LYS A 65 -3.08 -6.54 8.21
N LEU A 66 -3.30 -5.27 8.52
CA LEU A 66 -2.71 -4.58 9.66
C LEU A 66 -3.73 -4.47 10.80
N ASN A 67 -3.41 -4.95 12.00
CA ASN A 67 -4.29 -4.80 13.16
C ASN A 67 -4.09 -3.41 13.81
N GLU A 68 -4.62 -2.38 13.15
CA GLU A 68 -4.48 -0.98 13.51
C GLU A 68 -5.80 -0.24 13.63
N ASN A 69 -5.77 0.91 14.30
CA ASN A 69 -6.89 1.84 14.31
C ASN A 69 -7.07 2.51 12.94
N LEU A 70 -8.32 2.66 12.50
CA LEU A 70 -8.70 3.37 11.27
C LEU A 70 -8.21 4.83 11.23
N ASP A 71 -8.01 5.46 12.39
CA ASP A 71 -7.42 6.79 12.48
C ASP A 71 -6.00 6.86 11.87
N HIS A 72 -5.26 5.74 11.93
CA HIS A 72 -3.92 5.63 11.35
C HIS A 72 -3.90 5.35 9.85
N LEU A 73 -5.06 5.23 9.18
CA LEU A 73 -5.12 4.86 7.76
C LEU A 73 -4.34 5.83 6.88
N ASN A 74 -4.44 7.14 7.13
CA ASN A 74 -3.66 8.12 6.37
C ASN A 74 -2.16 7.94 6.61
N LYS A 75 -1.74 7.71 7.86
CA LYS A 75 -0.33 7.45 8.19
C LYS A 75 0.20 6.21 7.47
N ILE A 76 -0.58 5.13 7.43
CA ILE A 76 -0.23 3.89 6.72
C ILE A 76 -0.15 4.15 5.20
N LYS A 77 -1.12 4.86 4.63
CA LYS A 77 -1.10 5.29 3.21
C LYS A 77 0.18 6.07 2.88
N HIS A 78 0.57 7.02 3.75
CA HIS A 78 1.81 7.78 3.62
C HIS A 78 3.05 6.88 3.65
N LYS A 79 3.15 5.95 4.61
CA LYS A 79 4.27 5.00 4.68
C LYS A 79 4.40 4.16 3.42
N ILE A 80 3.31 3.57 2.93
CA ILE A 80 3.33 2.75 1.71
C ILE A 80 3.79 3.61 0.53
N ARG A 81 3.30 4.85 0.43
CA ARG A 81 3.73 5.80 -0.61
C ARG A 81 5.23 6.08 -0.54
N ASP A 82 5.77 6.35 0.65
CA ASP A 82 7.20 6.59 0.84
C ASP A 82 8.04 5.38 0.42
N ILE A 83 7.58 4.16 0.72
CA ILE A 83 8.24 2.92 0.27
C ILE A 83 8.26 2.82 -1.26
N LEU A 84 7.15 3.12 -1.94
CA LEU A 84 7.09 3.09 -3.40
C LEU A 84 8.07 4.11 -4.01
N ILE A 85 8.08 5.34 -3.50
CA ILE A 85 8.98 6.41 -3.98
C ILE A 85 10.45 6.02 -3.74
N LYS A 86 10.79 5.57 -2.53
CA LYS A 86 12.14 5.15 -2.14
C LYS A 86 12.70 4.05 -3.06
N ASN A 87 11.83 3.14 -3.51
CA ASN A 87 12.20 2.04 -4.37
C ASN A 87 12.01 2.35 -5.87
N SER A 88 11.72 3.61 -6.24
CA SER A 88 11.48 4.02 -7.64
C SER A 88 10.35 3.22 -8.32
N ILE A 89 9.36 2.79 -7.53
CA ILE A 89 8.17 2.08 -8.01
C ILE A 89 7.11 3.14 -8.34
N ASP A 90 7.29 3.84 -9.46
CA ASP A 90 6.41 4.95 -9.81
C ASP A 90 5.17 4.52 -10.58
N GLU A 91 5.14 3.35 -11.21
CA GLU A 91 3.96 2.89 -11.96
C GLU A 91 2.72 2.62 -11.09
N TYR A 92 2.88 2.55 -9.76
CA TYR A 92 1.81 2.29 -8.79
C TYR A 92 1.48 3.53 -7.94
N VAL A 93 0.24 3.61 -7.51
CA VAL A 93 -0.28 4.64 -6.61
C VAL A 93 -1.06 4.01 -5.46
N VAL A 94 -1.06 4.70 -4.33
CA VAL A 94 -1.76 4.28 -3.11
C VAL A 94 -2.97 5.19 -2.90
N THR A 95 -4.15 4.59 -2.79
CA THR A 95 -5.41 5.31 -2.56
C THR A 95 -6.29 4.52 -1.58
N ARG A 96 -7.39 5.14 -1.15
CA ARG A 96 -8.39 4.47 -0.29
C ARG A 96 -9.46 3.85 -1.16
N ASP A 97 -9.95 2.67 -0.79
CA ASP A 97 -11.15 2.14 -1.42
C ASP A 97 -12.36 3.04 -1.10
N ARG A 98 -13.15 3.39 -2.12
CA ARG A 98 -14.37 4.18 -1.97
C ARG A 98 -15.52 3.36 -1.37
N ASN A 99 -15.46 2.03 -1.48
CA ASN A 99 -16.49 1.09 -1.02
C ASN A 99 -16.15 0.50 0.36
N ALA A 100 -14.86 0.42 0.72
CA ALA A 100 -14.39 -0.14 1.98
C ALA A 100 -13.49 0.86 2.73
N THR A 101 -14.00 1.43 3.82
CA THR A 101 -13.33 2.53 4.56
C THR A 101 -12.04 2.11 5.27
N ASP A 102 -11.88 0.81 5.51
CA ASP A 102 -10.72 0.16 6.10
C ASP A 102 -9.71 -0.38 5.08
N THR A 103 -9.97 -0.19 3.78
CA THR A 103 -9.13 -0.73 2.71
C THR A 103 -8.30 0.35 2.02
N ILE A 104 -7.01 0.05 1.85
CA ILE A 104 -6.04 0.79 1.05
C ILE A 104 -5.79 -0.04 -0.21
N LEU A 105 -5.86 0.61 -1.37
CA LEU A 105 -5.61 -0.01 -2.66
C LEU A 105 -4.25 0.45 -3.19
N VAL A 106 -3.41 -0.51 -3.61
CA VAL A 106 -2.23 -0.24 -4.43
C VAL A 106 -2.53 -0.68 -5.85
N MET A 107 -2.55 0.28 -6.78
CA MET A 107 -2.97 0.03 -8.17
C MET A 107 -2.11 0.79 -9.16
N GLN A 108 -2.12 0.35 -10.42
CA GLN A 108 -1.44 1.07 -11.49
C GLN A 108 -1.96 2.50 -11.62
N ARG A 109 -1.03 3.44 -11.81
CA ARG A 109 -1.31 4.88 -11.94
C ARG A 109 -2.33 5.17 -13.04
N THR A 110 -2.16 4.56 -14.21
CA THR A 110 -3.05 4.70 -15.38
C THR A 110 -4.50 4.30 -15.07
N ARG A 111 -4.67 3.27 -14.22
CA ARG A 111 -5.99 2.83 -13.75
C ARG A 111 -6.57 3.81 -12.74
N GLY A 112 -5.75 4.33 -11.82
CA GLY A 112 -6.14 5.39 -10.88
C GLY A 112 -6.65 6.65 -11.60
N GLU A 113 -5.89 7.12 -12.60
CA GLU A 113 -6.26 8.27 -13.44
C GLU A 113 -7.61 8.06 -14.14
N SER A 114 -7.83 6.84 -14.68
CA SER A 114 -9.12 6.47 -15.30
C SER A 114 -10.30 6.49 -14.31
N MET A 115 -10.03 6.30 -13.02
CA MET A 115 -11.01 6.38 -11.92
C MET A 115 -11.15 7.79 -11.33
N ARG A 116 -10.53 8.80 -11.96
CA ARG A 116 -10.41 10.18 -11.47
C ARG A 116 -9.76 10.24 -10.08
N ILE A 117 -8.71 9.46 -9.90
CA ILE A 117 -7.81 9.58 -8.76
C ILE A 117 -6.53 10.19 -9.29
N PHE A 118 -6.25 11.41 -8.85
CA PHE A 118 -5.16 12.21 -9.39
C PHE A 118 -3.96 12.13 -8.45
N HIS A 119 -2.81 11.71 -8.98
CA HIS A 119 -1.58 11.61 -8.18
C HIS A 119 -0.42 12.35 -8.84
N CYS A 120 0.44 12.95 -8.01
CA CYS A 120 1.67 13.54 -8.49
C CYS A 120 2.68 12.46 -8.89
N ARG A 121 3.22 12.53 -10.11
CA ARG A 121 4.25 11.60 -10.57
C ARG A 121 5.59 11.69 -9.81
N HIS A 122 5.86 12.81 -9.14
CA HIS A 122 7.13 13.07 -8.46
C HIS A 122 7.12 12.65 -6.99
N CYS A 123 6.00 12.88 -6.28
CA CYS A 123 5.90 12.61 -4.85
C CYS A 123 4.68 11.74 -4.48
N ALA A 124 3.96 11.20 -5.47
CA ALA A 124 2.79 10.33 -5.33
C ALA A 124 1.67 10.87 -4.41
N MET A 125 1.66 12.18 -4.11
CA MET A 125 0.60 12.86 -3.39
C MET A 125 -0.72 12.77 -4.17
N GLU A 126 -1.82 12.54 -3.46
CA GLU A 126 -3.17 12.40 -4.02
C GLU A 126 -3.91 13.74 -3.99
N PHE A 127 -4.72 14.00 -5.01
CA PHE A 127 -5.51 15.22 -5.18
C PHE A 127 -6.95 14.89 -5.57
N ASP A 128 -7.87 15.75 -5.17
CA ASP A 128 -9.30 15.59 -5.46
C ASP A 128 -9.65 15.87 -6.92
N ASP A 129 -8.86 16.72 -7.58
CA ASP A 129 -9.10 17.14 -8.95
C ASP A 129 -7.80 17.44 -9.72
N GLU A 130 -7.94 17.48 -11.06
CA GLU A 130 -6.84 17.72 -11.99
C GLU A 130 -6.24 19.13 -11.84
N ILE A 131 -7.04 20.12 -11.41
CA ILE A 131 -6.57 21.51 -11.25
C ILE A 131 -5.59 21.57 -10.09
N GLN A 132 -5.91 20.95 -8.96
CA GLN A 132 -5.01 20.84 -7.80
C GLN A 132 -3.73 20.10 -8.16
N LEU A 133 -3.84 18.97 -8.88
CA LEU A 133 -2.67 18.24 -9.37
C LEU A 133 -1.81 19.12 -10.30
N SER A 134 -2.42 19.81 -11.27
CA SER A 134 -1.73 20.69 -12.22
C SER A 134 -0.98 21.80 -11.49
N ASN A 135 -1.61 22.43 -10.50
CA ASN A 135 -0.99 23.44 -9.66
C ASN A 135 0.19 22.86 -8.85
N HIS A 136 0.03 21.66 -8.30
CA HIS A 136 1.10 20.99 -7.57
C HIS A 136 2.30 20.63 -8.47
N LEU A 137 2.05 20.13 -9.68
CA LEU A 137 3.10 19.78 -10.63
C LEU A 137 3.96 20.99 -10.99
N ARG A 138 3.37 22.20 -11.09
CA ARG A 138 4.12 23.43 -11.33
C ARG A 138 5.18 23.70 -10.27
N MET A 139 4.93 23.32 -9.02
CA MET A 139 5.93 23.50 -7.94
C MET A 139 7.18 22.66 -8.16
N HIS A 140 7.05 21.46 -8.76
CA HIS A 140 8.20 20.61 -9.11
C HIS A 140 9.06 21.19 -10.24
N PHE A 141 8.55 22.15 -11.03
CA PHE A 141 9.36 22.81 -12.07
C PHE A 141 10.24 23.95 -11.52
N PHE A 142 9.98 24.43 -10.31
CA PHE A 142 10.73 25.52 -9.68
C PHE A 142 11.80 25.05 -8.69
N ILE A 143 12.03 23.74 -8.59
CA ILE A 143 13.00 23.08 -7.70
C ILE A 143 14.05 22.39 -8.58
#